data_AF-A0A5C7W928-F1
#
_entry.id   AF-A0A5C7W928-F1
#
_cell.length_a   1.000
_cell.length_b   1.000
_cell.length_c   1.000
_cell.angle_alpha   90.00
_cell.angle_beta   90.00
_cell.angle_gamma   90.00
#
_symmetry.space_group_name_H-M   'P 1'
#
loop_
_entity.id
_entity.type
_entity.pdbx_description
1 polymer ?
#
loop_
_entity_poly.entity_id
_entity_poly.type
_entity_poly.pdbx_seq_one_letter_code
_entity_poly.pdbx_strand_id
1 'polypeptide(L)'
;MEISIAAEKLFSIGAMPVTNALLIGVIVSALLIWVITRATKNRTLVPRGVQNVIEIVFEALLNLVESVTQDKKQARQFFPLIATIFLFVLISNWAGLLPGLGTVGVYGEHNGHHTIIPFLRSTSADLNFTLALSLIAVLSVQFAGIAALGIMKYGKKFLISPFHKPYG
;
A
#
# COMPACT_ATOMS: atom_id res chain seq x y z
N MET A 1 19.76 21.14 -3.51
CA MET A 1 18.43 20.51 -3.45
C MET A 1 18.59 19.27 -2.58
N GLU A 2 18.55 19.44 -1.26
CA GLU A 2 18.61 18.28 -0.36
C GLU A 2 17.25 17.61 -0.36
N ILE A 3 17.24 16.33 -0.69
CA ILE A 3 16.03 15.52 -0.68
C ILE A 3 15.87 15.05 0.76
N SER A 4 14.94 15.63 1.52
CA SER A 4 14.65 15.19 2.88
C SER A 4 14.15 13.74 2.86
N ILE A 5 15.05 12.78 3.12
CA ILE A 5 14.75 11.35 3.05
C ILE A 5 13.88 10.91 4.25
N ALA A 6 13.97 11.60 5.38
CA ALA A 6 13.31 11.23 6.63
C ALA A 6 12.03 12.04 6.91
N ALA A 7 11.06 11.41 7.57
CA ALA A 7 9.85 12.06 8.04
C ALA A 7 10.17 13.09 9.15
N GLU A 8 9.60 14.29 9.04
CA GLU A 8 9.79 15.34 10.06
C GLU A 8 8.80 15.15 11.21
N LYS A 9 9.27 15.39 12.43
CA LYS A 9 8.47 15.29 13.64
C LYS A 9 7.62 16.56 13.78
N LEU A 10 6.31 16.40 13.87
CA LEU A 10 5.38 17.53 14.04
C LEU A 10 5.07 17.75 15.52
N PHE A 11 4.79 16.68 16.26
CA PHE A 11 4.55 16.70 17.70
C PHE A 11 4.76 15.30 18.29
N SER A 12 4.81 15.17 19.62
CA SER A 12 4.95 13.88 20.30
C SER A 12 3.70 13.58 21.13
N ILE A 13 3.11 12.39 20.95
CA ILE A 13 2.08 11.88 21.85
C ILE A 13 2.78 10.94 22.83
N GLY A 14 3.01 11.40 24.07
CA GLY A 14 3.78 10.66 25.07
C GLY A 14 5.20 10.35 24.56
N ALA A 15 5.58 9.08 24.53
CA ALA A 15 6.90 8.63 24.05
C ALA A 15 7.00 8.47 22.52
N MET A 16 5.89 8.55 21.78
CA MET A 16 5.88 8.31 20.33
C MET A 16 5.93 9.64 19.54
N PRO A 17 6.97 9.87 18.72
CA PRO A 17 7.02 11.02 17.83
C PRO A 17 6.02 10.84 16.68
N VAL A 18 5.05 11.75 16.57
CA VAL A 18 4.13 11.82 15.45
C VAL A 18 4.80 12.58 14.32
N THR A 19 5.07 11.88 13.23
CA THR A 19 5.70 12.44 12.04
C THR A 19 4.66 12.87 11.01
N ASN A 20 5.05 13.78 10.11
CA ASN A 20 4.24 14.17 8.96
C ASN A 20 3.81 12.95 8.12
N ALA A 21 4.70 11.99 7.89
CA ALA A 21 4.41 10.77 7.16
C ALA A 21 3.34 9.89 7.83
N LEU A 22 3.35 9.82 9.17
CA LEU A 22 2.33 9.07 9.92
C LEU A 22 0.96 9.71 9.75
N LEU A 23 0.86 11.04 9.91
CA LEU A 23 -0.41 11.75 9.73
C LEU A 23 -0.97 11.58 8.32
N ILE A 24 -0.14 11.75 7.29
CA ILE A 24 -0.58 11.58 5.90
C ILE A 24 -1.01 10.14 5.64
N GLY A 25 -0.27 9.15 6.15
CA GLY A 25 -0.64 7.75 6.06
C GLY A 25 -2.02 7.47 6.65
N VAL A 26 -2.33 8.05 7.81
CA VAL A 26 -3.65 7.95 8.45
C VAL A 26 -4.73 8.65 7.62
N ILE A 27 -4.47 9.87 7.12
CA ILE A 27 -5.43 10.62 6.30
C ILE A 27 -5.75 9.89 5.00
N VAL A 28 -4.72 9.42 4.28
CA VAL A 28 -4.88 8.66 3.02
C VAL A 28 -5.65 7.37 3.27
N SER A 29 -5.34 6.66 4.37
CA SER A 29 -6.07 5.45 4.76
C SER A 29 -7.54 5.75 5.07
N ALA A 30 -7.83 6.81 5.82
CA ALA A 30 -9.18 7.22 6.15
C ALA A 30 -9.97 7.64 4.90
N LEU A 31 -9.34 8.39 3.99
CA LEU A 31 -9.93 8.77 2.71
C LEU A 31 -10.26 7.54 1.86
N LEU A 32 -9.32 6.59 1.75
CA LEU A 32 -9.53 5.32 1.05
C LEU A 32 -10.72 4.54 1.60
N ILE A 33 -10.77 4.37 2.92
CA ILE A 33 -11.87 3.67 3.59
C ILE A 33 -13.20 4.40 3.31
N TRP A 34 -13.21 5.74 3.39
CA TRP A 34 -14.40 6.54 3.11
C TRP A 34 -14.86 6.42 1.65
N VAL A 35 -13.96 6.52 0.68
CA VAL A 35 -14.28 6.38 -0.75
C VAL A 35 -14.82 4.97 -1.04
N ILE A 36 -14.13 3.94 -0.57
CA ILE A 36 -14.51 2.54 -0.82
C ILE A 36 -15.87 2.25 -0.17
N THR A 37 -16.10 2.65 1.08
CA THR A 37 -17.37 2.42 1.78
C THR A 37 -18.53 3.18 1.14
N ARG A 38 -18.31 4.41 0.67
CA ARG A 38 -19.33 5.15 -0.09
C ARG A 38 -19.63 4.48 -1.44
N ALA A 39 -18.60 4.01 -2.14
CA ALA A 39 -18.75 3.32 -3.41
C ALA A 39 -19.45 1.96 -3.28
N THR A 40 -19.32 1.27 -2.14
CA THR A 40 -19.98 -0.04 -1.89
C THR A 40 -21.35 0.06 -1.23
N LYS A 41 -21.77 1.23 -0.74
CA LYS A 41 -23.02 1.36 0.04
C LYS A 41 -24.29 1.10 -0.76
N ASN A 42 -24.35 1.52 -2.03
CA ASN A 42 -25.56 1.45 -2.87
C ASN A 42 -25.30 0.61 -4.13
N ARG A 43 -24.91 -0.65 -3.97
CA ARG A 43 -24.65 -1.56 -5.09
C ARG A 43 -25.96 -1.94 -5.78
N THR A 44 -26.08 -1.65 -7.07
CA THR A 44 -27.16 -2.19 -7.90
C THR A 44 -26.67 -3.42 -8.66
N LEU A 45 -27.55 -4.41 -8.88
CA LEU A 45 -27.21 -5.65 -9.60
C LEU A 45 -26.74 -5.39 -11.04
N VAL A 46 -27.30 -4.35 -11.68
CA VAL A 46 -26.81 -3.84 -12.96
C VAL A 46 -25.99 -2.59 -12.67
N PRO A 47 -24.65 -2.62 -12.86
CA PRO A 47 -23.80 -1.48 -12.54
C PRO A 47 -24.08 -0.30 -13.46
N ARG A 48 -24.15 0.91 -12.91
CA ARG A 48 -24.30 2.17 -13.66
C ARG A 48 -23.34 3.24 -13.13
N GLY A 49 -22.85 4.10 -14.02
CA GLY A 49 -21.99 5.24 -13.67
C GLY A 49 -20.68 4.84 -12.98
N VAL A 50 -20.43 5.39 -11.80
CA VAL A 50 -19.17 5.20 -11.02
C VAL A 50 -18.97 3.75 -10.58
N GLN A 51 -20.05 3.00 -10.32
CA GLN A 51 -19.96 1.58 -9.96
C GLN A 51 -19.28 0.76 -11.07
N ASN A 52 -19.60 1.05 -12.34
CA ASN A 52 -19.02 0.36 -13.49
C ASN A 52 -17.51 0.58 -13.57
N VAL A 53 -17.05 1.82 -13.37
CA VAL A 53 -15.60 2.14 -13.37
C VAL A 53 -14.87 1.37 -12.26
N ILE A 54 -15.45 1.34 -11.06
CA ILE A 54 -14.86 0.64 -9.92
C ILE A 54 -14.82 -0.87 -10.16
N GLU A 55 -15.88 -1.45 -10.72
CA GLU A 55 -15.92 -2.88 -11.04
C GLU A 55 -14.89 -3.25 -12.11
N ILE A 56 -14.75 -2.45 -13.16
CA ILE A 56 -13.71 -2.66 -14.18
C ILE A 56 -12.31 -2.65 -13.55
N VAL A 57 -12.02 -1.71 -12.65
CA VAL A 57 -10.72 -1.65 -11.97
C VAL A 57 -10.50 -2.88 -11.08
N PHE A 58 -11.51 -3.28 -10.29
CA PHE A 58 -11.39 -4.45 -9.42
C PHE A 58 -11.29 -5.76 -10.20
N GLU A 59 -12.00 -5.89 -11.31
CA GLU A 59 -11.93 -7.03 -12.21
C GLU A 59 -10.56 -7.10 -12.89
N ALA A 60 -10.03 -5.98 -13.39
CA ALA A 60 -8.68 -5.92 -13.95
C ALA A 60 -7.62 -6.33 -12.93
N LEU A 61 -7.74 -5.86 -11.67
CA LEU A 61 -6.84 -6.26 -10.59
C LEU A 61 -6.99 -7.75 -10.25
N LEU A 62 -8.20 -8.28 -10.20
CA LEU A 62 -8.42 -9.69 -9.90
C LEU A 62 -7.84 -10.57 -10.99
N ASN A 63 -8.04 -10.21 -12.26
CA ASN A 63 -7.47 -10.89 -13.41
C ASN A 63 -5.94 -10.87 -13.38
N LEU A 64 -5.33 -9.75 -12.97
CA LEU A 64 -3.88 -9.66 -12.76
C LEU A 64 -3.43 -10.65 -11.68
N VAL A 65 -4.11 -10.70 -10.53
CA VAL A 65 -3.77 -11.64 -9.46
C VAL A 65 -3.95 -13.09 -9.91
N GLU A 66 -5.06 -13.41 -10.60
CA GLU A 66 -5.32 -14.74 -11.17
C GLU A 66 -4.23 -15.16 -12.16
N SER A 67 -3.75 -14.23 -13.00
CA SER A 67 -2.65 -14.50 -13.94
C SER A 67 -1.32 -14.81 -13.26
N VAL A 68 -1.11 -14.33 -12.03
CA VAL A 68 0.12 -14.57 -11.28
C VAL A 68 0.00 -15.84 -10.43
N THR A 69 -1.13 -16.04 -9.75
CA THR A 69 -1.32 -17.22 -8.89
C THR A 69 -1.61 -18.48 -9.68
N GLN A 70 -2.10 -18.37 -10.92
CA GLN A 70 -2.57 -19.49 -11.76
C GLN A 70 -3.64 -20.36 -11.07
N ASP A 71 -4.27 -19.84 -10.00
CA ASP A 71 -5.27 -20.50 -9.18
C ASP A 71 -6.29 -19.45 -8.71
N LYS A 72 -7.55 -19.62 -9.13
CA LYS A 72 -8.66 -18.70 -8.83
C LYS A 72 -9.00 -18.64 -7.34
N LYS A 73 -8.89 -19.76 -6.63
CA LYS A 73 -9.19 -19.83 -5.20
C LYS A 73 -8.13 -19.07 -4.41
N GLN A 74 -6.86 -19.28 -4.74
CA GLN A 74 -5.75 -18.53 -4.14
C GLN A 74 -5.83 -17.05 -4.51
N ALA A 75 -6.13 -16.72 -5.76
CA ALA A 75 -6.28 -15.33 -6.20
C ALA A 75 -7.31 -14.58 -5.36
N ARG A 76 -8.51 -15.15 -5.18
CA ARG A 76 -9.56 -14.56 -4.35
C ARG A 76 -9.17 -14.43 -2.87
N GLN A 77 -8.36 -15.35 -2.35
CA GLN A 77 -7.87 -15.30 -0.97
C GLN A 77 -6.85 -14.16 -0.77
N PHE A 78 -5.94 -13.95 -1.72
CA PHE A 78 -4.90 -12.91 -1.65
C PHE A 78 -5.36 -11.55 -2.17
N PHE A 79 -6.43 -11.52 -2.95
CA PHE A 79 -6.93 -10.32 -3.59
C PHE A 79 -7.16 -9.15 -2.62
N PRO A 80 -7.78 -9.31 -1.44
CA PRO A 80 -7.99 -8.18 -0.52
C PRO A 80 -6.68 -7.49 -0.09
N LEU A 81 -5.64 -8.28 0.19
CA LEU A 81 -4.33 -7.75 0.59
C LEU A 81 -3.66 -7.03 -0.58
N ILE A 82 -3.57 -7.70 -1.74
CA ILE A 82 -2.90 -7.17 -2.93
C ILE A 82 -3.61 -5.91 -3.42
N ALA A 83 -4.94 -5.94 -3.53
CA ALA A 83 -5.74 -4.81 -3.97
C ALA A 83 -5.61 -3.62 -3.01
N THR A 84 -5.60 -3.85 -1.68
CA THR A 84 -5.41 -2.77 -0.70
C THR A 84 -4.05 -2.12 -0.83
N ILE A 85 -2.97 -2.92 -0.90
CA ILE A 85 -1.61 -2.40 -1.09
C ILE A 85 -1.51 -1.62 -2.41
N PHE A 86 -2.04 -2.19 -3.50
CA PHE A 86 -2.01 -1.56 -4.81
C PHE A 86 -2.76 -0.22 -4.83
N LEU A 87 -4.02 -0.20 -4.39
CA LEU A 87 -4.84 1.02 -4.37
C LEU A 87 -4.25 2.07 -3.44
N PHE A 88 -3.71 1.66 -2.29
CA PHE A 88 -3.02 2.56 -1.38
C PHE A 88 -1.81 3.23 -2.04
N VAL A 89 -0.92 2.44 -2.64
CA VAL A 89 0.29 2.96 -3.28
C VAL A 89 -0.06 3.85 -4.46
N LEU A 90 -1.04 3.45 -5.28
CA LEU A 90 -1.50 4.23 -6.43
C LEU A 90 -2.00 5.61 -6.00
N ILE A 91 -2.90 5.67 -5.01
CA ILE A 91 -3.49 6.93 -4.53
C ILE A 91 -2.45 7.78 -3.79
N SER A 92 -1.57 7.15 -3.00
CA SER A 92 -0.43 7.84 -2.38
C SER A 92 0.45 8.53 -3.42
N ASN A 93 0.85 7.79 -4.46
CA ASN A 93 1.66 8.32 -5.55
C ASN A 93 0.96 9.46 -6.28
N TRP A 94 -0.34 9.31 -6.56
CA TRP A 94 -1.12 10.33 -7.26
C TRP A 94 -1.34 11.58 -6.41
N ALA A 95 -1.53 11.44 -5.10
CA ALA A 95 -1.57 12.57 -4.18
C ALA A 95 -0.26 13.36 -4.21
N GLY A 96 0.89 12.70 -4.37
CA GLY A 96 2.16 13.37 -4.59
C GLY A 96 2.24 14.25 -5.83
N LEU A 97 1.43 13.98 -6.86
CA LEU A 97 1.43 14.69 -8.14
C LEU A 97 0.40 15.82 -8.21
N LEU A 98 -0.52 15.93 -7.24
CA LEU A 98 -1.56 16.96 -7.27
C LEU A 98 -0.99 18.34 -6.91
N PRO A 99 -1.20 19.36 -7.76
CA PRO A 99 -0.80 20.73 -7.45
C PRO A 99 -1.58 21.23 -6.23
N GLY A 100 -0.88 21.76 -5.23
CA GLY A 100 -1.48 22.28 -3.99
C GLY A 100 -1.23 21.45 -2.73
N LEU A 101 -0.92 20.16 -2.85
CA LEU A 101 -0.63 19.31 -1.67
C LEU A 101 0.78 19.56 -1.10
N GLY A 102 1.75 19.89 -1.96
CA GLY A 102 3.10 20.31 -1.53
C GLY A 102 3.21 21.76 -1.03
N THR A 103 2.12 22.53 -1.02
CA THR A 103 2.14 23.97 -0.65
C THR A 103 1.39 24.29 0.64
N VAL A 104 0.55 23.37 1.14
CA VAL A 104 -0.14 23.52 2.43
C VAL A 104 0.74 22.89 3.51
N GLY A 105 1.28 23.70 4.41
CA GLY A 105 2.27 23.28 5.39
C GLY A 105 2.36 24.20 6.61
N VAL A 106 3.05 23.75 7.66
CA VAL A 106 3.41 24.64 8.78
C VAL A 106 4.63 25.44 8.38
N TYR A 107 4.66 26.72 8.74
CA TYR A 107 5.89 27.50 8.70
C TYR A 107 6.86 26.93 9.75
N GLY A 108 7.94 26.31 9.29
CA GLY A 108 9.00 25.79 10.14
C GLY A 108 10.37 26.16 9.61
N GLU A 109 11.41 26.01 10.43
CA GLU A 109 12.78 26.06 9.94
C GLU A 109 13.18 24.70 9.41
N HIS A 110 13.54 24.64 8.13
CA HIS A 110 14.22 23.49 7.55
C HIS A 110 15.69 23.87 7.36
N ASN A 111 16.58 23.28 8.16
CA ASN A 111 18.04 23.46 8.08
C ASN A 111 18.50 24.95 8.06
N GLY A 112 17.85 25.83 8.82
CA GLY A 112 18.22 27.26 8.94
C GLY A 112 17.60 28.18 7.87
N HIS A 113 16.68 27.67 7.04
CA HIS A 113 15.85 28.48 6.15
C HIS A 113 14.37 28.34 6.50
N HIS A 114 13.64 29.46 6.55
CA HIS A 114 12.18 29.46 6.71
C HIS A 114 11.53 28.92 5.45
N THR A 115 11.24 27.62 5.44
CA THR A 115 10.52 26.96 4.35
C THR A 115 9.24 26.36 4.89
N ILE A 116 8.22 26.31 4.05
CA ILE A 116 6.95 25.67 4.41
C ILE A 116 7.21 24.16 4.46
N ILE A 117 7.04 23.55 5.64
CA ILE A 117 7.08 22.10 5.80
C ILE A 117 5.73 21.58 5.31
N PRO A 118 5.63 20.97 4.11
CA PRO A 118 4.35 20.55 3.57
C PRO A 118 3.73 19.49 4.46
N PHE A 119 2.47 19.71 4.83
CA PHE A 119 1.67 18.73 5.56
C PHE A 119 1.36 17.50 4.73
N LEU A 120 1.39 17.61 3.39
CA LEU A 120 1.04 16.56 2.45
C LEU A 120 2.18 16.34 1.45
N ARG A 121 3.18 15.53 1.85
CA ARG A 121 4.11 14.90 0.89
C ARG A 121 3.60 13.52 0.48
N SER A 122 3.96 13.05 -0.70
CA SER A 122 3.65 11.66 -1.11
C SER A 122 4.15 10.68 -0.06
N THR A 123 3.30 9.80 0.50
CA THR A 123 3.80 8.82 1.49
C THR A 123 4.81 7.86 0.87
N SER A 124 4.76 7.63 -0.45
CA SER A 124 5.78 6.90 -1.19
C SER A 124 7.11 7.64 -1.38
N ALA A 125 7.15 8.96 -1.20
CA ALA A 125 8.42 9.71 -1.17
C ALA A 125 9.16 9.52 0.16
N ASP A 126 8.50 8.90 1.17
CA ASP A 126 9.14 8.48 2.40
C ASP A 126 9.72 7.07 2.26
N LEU A 127 11.03 6.97 2.48
CA LEU A 127 11.73 5.69 2.47
C LEU A 127 11.18 4.74 3.55
N ASN A 128 10.88 5.25 4.74
CA ASN A 128 10.39 4.44 5.85
C ASN A 128 9.03 3.81 5.54
N PHE A 129 8.17 4.54 4.83
CA PHE A 129 6.87 4.04 4.42
C PHE A 129 7.01 2.89 3.41
N THR A 130 7.84 3.07 2.39
CA THR A 130 8.11 2.06 1.37
C THR A 130 8.79 0.81 1.96
N LEU A 131 9.73 1.00 2.88
CA LEU A 131 10.39 -0.09 3.61
C LEU A 131 9.39 -0.87 4.47
N ALA A 132 8.54 -0.18 5.23
CA ALA A 132 7.52 -0.82 6.04
C ALA A 132 6.55 -1.64 5.18
N LEU A 133 6.08 -1.07 4.07
CA LEU A 133 5.14 -1.74 3.18
C LEU A 133 5.76 -2.98 2.52
N SER A 134 7.00 -2.89 2.04
CA SER A 134 7.68 -4.03 1.42
C SER A 134 7.94 -5.15 2.43
N LEU A 135 8.30 -4.81 3.67
CA LEU A 135 8.49 -5.77 4.75
C LEU A 135 7.17 -6.47 5.12
N ILE A 136 6.07 -5.72 5.25
CA ILE A 136 4.73 -6.30 5.49
C ILE A 136 4.33 -7.24 4.36
N ALA A 137 4.56 -6.85 3.10
CA ALA A 137 4.24 -7.69 1.94
C ALA A 137 5.04 -9.00 1.96
N VAL A 138 6.36 -8.92 2.18
CA VAL A 138 7.23 -10.11 2.27
C VAL A 138 6.79 -11.01 3.42
N LEU A 139 6.59 -10.47 4.62
CA LEU A 139 6.15 -11.26 5.78
C LEU A 139 4.78 -11.90 5.55
N SER A 140 3.85 -11.19 4.90
CA SER A 140 2.53 -11.73 4.59
C SER A 140 2.61 -12.90 3.61
N VAL A 141 3.47 -12.81 2.58
CA VAL A 141 3.69 -13.90 1.63
C VAL A 141 4.35 -15.10 2.32
N GLN A 142 5.36 -14.87 3.17
CA GLN A 142 6.03 -15.93 3.91
C GLN A 142 5.06 -16.63 4.87
N PHE A 143 4.28 -15.86 5.62
CA PHE A 143 3.27 -16.40 6.54
C PHE A 143 2.22 -17.21 5.78
N ALA A 144 1.70 -16.69 4.67
CA ALA A 144 0.71 -17.41 3.87
C ALA A 144 1.29 -18.68 3.22
N GLY A 145 2.54 -18.65 2.76
CA GLY A 145 3.23 -19.82 2.23
C GLY A 145 3.42 -20.92 3.28
N ILE A 146 3.81 -20.54 4.50
CA ILE A 146 3.93 -21.45 5.64
C ILE A 146 2.55 -21.97 6.08
N ALA A 147 1.54 -21.12 6.13
CA ALA A 147 0.18 -21.50 6.51
C ALA A 147 -0.48 -22.45 5.51
N ALA A 148 -0.25 -22.25 4.21
CA ALA A 148 -0.83 -23.08 3.15
C ALA A 148 -0.15 -24.45 3.00
N LEU A 149 1.17 -24.54 3.17
CA LEU A 149 1.95 -25.76 2.92
C LEU A 149 2.40 -26.48 4.20
N GLY A 150 2.46 -25.78 5.33
CA GLY A 150 3.10 -26.24 6.56
C GLY A 150 4.62 -26.03 6.52
N ILE A 151 5.20 -25.71 7.68
CA ILE A 151 6.61 -25.25 7.81
C ILE A 151 7.62 -26.22 7.19
N MET A 152 7.38 -27.53 7.33
CA MET A 152 8.30 -28.57 6.86
C MET A 152 8.26 -28.75 5.34
N LYS A 153 7.07 -28.73 4.72
CA LYS A 153 6.93 -28.82 3.27
C LYS A 153 7.40 -27.53 2.59
N TYR A 154 7.16 -26.38 3.24
CA TYR A 154 7.67 -25.09 2.79
C TYR A 154 9.21 -25.06 2.78
N GLY A 155 9.86 -25.46 3.88
CA GLY A 155 11.32 -25.52 3.97
C GLY A 155 11.97 -26.45 2.95
N LYS A 156 11.35 -27.62 2.67
CA LYS A 156 11.83 -28.54 1.62
C LYS A 156 11.86 -27.93 0.22
N LYS A 157 11.06 -26.89 -0.05
CA LYS A 157 11.04 -26.18 -1.35
C LYS A 157 12.30 -25.35 -1.60
N PHE A 158 13.01 -24.95 -0.54
CA PHE A 158 14.28 -24.23 -0.63
C PHE A 158 15.50 -25.16 -0.69
N LEU A 159 15.31 -26.44 -0.39
CA LEU A 159 16.36 -27.45 -0.35
C LEU A 159 16.23 -28.47 -1.49
N ILE A 160 15.70 -28.05 -2.64
CA ILE A 160 15.62 -28.90 -3.83
C ILE A 160 16.99 -28.91 -4.51
N SER A 161 17.50 -30.09 -4.84
CA SER A 161 18.74 -30.24 -5.59
C SER A 161 18.63 -29.60 -6.98
N PRO A 162 19.63 -28.81 -7.43
CA PRO A 162 19.61 -28.13 -8.73
C PRO A 162 19.51 -29.08 -9.95
N PHE A 163 19.63 -30.39 -9.72
CA PHE A 163 19.61 -31.42 -10.76
C PHE A 163 18.27 -32.17 -10.91
N HIS A 164 17.26 -31.87 -10.09
CA HIS A 164 15.92 -32.45 -10.24
C HIS A 164 14.93 -31.40 -10.74
N LYS A 165 14.22 -31.70 -11.84
CA LYS A 165 13.18 -30.81 -12.37
C LYS A 165 12.03 -30.71 -11.35
N PRO A 166 11.56 -29.49 -11.01
CA PRO A 166 10.56 -29.28 -9.95
C PRO A 166 9.12 -29.61 -10.36
N TYR A 167 8.92 -30.12 -11.58
CA TYR A 167 7.65 -30.63 -12.08
C TYR A 167 7.96 -32.01 -12.65
N GLY A 168 7.21 -33.02 -12.22
CA GLY A 168 7.23 -34.33 -12.87
C GLY A 168 6.89 -34.20 -14.34
#